data_AF-A0A6V7UZN8-F1
#
_entry.id   AF-A0A6V7UZN8-F1
#
_cell.length_a   1.000
_cell.length_b   1.000
_cell.length_c   1.000
_cell.angle_alpha   90.00
_cell.angle_beta   90.00
_cell.angle_gamma   90.00
#
_symmetry.space_group_name_H-M   'P 1'
#
loop_
_entity.id
_entity.type
_entity.pdbx_description
1 polymer ?
#
loop_
_entity_poly.entity_id
_entity_poly.type
_entity_poly.pdbx_seq_one_letter_code
_entity_poly.pdbx_strand_id
1 'polypeptide(L)'
;MKIKLENMQLVPLIDMTEFIEECIELLNEEWPKSINIRRISIQKTLNNKPPLSIILLEKENKLIGHARLCPLPQNENGCWIESVVVWKNLRGKGFGRTLMKGVEMCAKEFGFKEFV
;
A
#
# COMPACT_ATOMS: atom_id res chain seq x y z
N MET A 1 10.97 -5.88 4.68
CA MET A 1 11.35 -4.62 4.01
C MET A 1 10.65 -3.49 4.74
N LYS A 2 11.35 -2.44 5.17
CA LYS A 2 10.74 -1.25 5.80
C LYS A 2 11.47 -0.02 5.28
N ILE A 3 10.74 0.95 4.71
CA ILE A 3 11.32 2.17 4.16
C ILE A 3 10.99 3.34 5.09
N LYS A 4 12.02 3.94 5.71
CA LYS A 4 11.85 5.11 6.57
C LYS A 4 11.77 6.38 5.74
N LEU A 5 10.78 7.23 6.04
CA LEU A 5 10.48 8.49 5.34
C LEU A 5 10.22 9.57 6.41
N GLU A 6 11.29 10.20 6.92
CA GLU A 6 11.21 11.15 8.05
C GLU A 6 10.47 10.54 9.27
N ASN A 7 9.31 11.10 9.65
CA ASN A 7 8.45 10.63 10.75
C ASN A 7 7.46 9.51 10.34
N MET A 8 7.60 9.02 9.10
CA MET A 8 6.76 7.97 8.54
C MET A 8 7.57 6.74 8.18
N GLN A 9 6.87 5.62 8.07
CA GLN A 9 7.43 4.39 7.56
C GLN A 9 6.46 3.72 6.59
N LEU A 10 7.03 3.18 5.51
CA LEU A 10 6.32 2.34 4.57
C LEU A 10 6.65 0.88 4.90
N VAL A 11 5.62 0.07 5.13
CA VAL A 11 5.76 -1.32 5.58
C VAL A 11 4.79 -2.26 4.86
N PRO A 12 5.18 -3.51 4.58
CA PRO A 12 4.27 -4.56 4.12
C PRO A 12 3.13 -4.79 5.10
N LEU A 13 1.89 -4.93 4.60
CA LEU A 13 0.73 -5.21 5.47
C LEU A 13 0.83 -6.59 6.13
N ILE A 14 1.52 -7.56 5.51
CA ILE A 14 1.77 -8.88 6.11
C ILE A 14 2.58 -8.79 7.42
N ASP A 15 3.40 -7.75 7.58
CA ASP A 15 4.21 -7.53 8.78
C ASP A 15 3.44 -6.74 9.87
N MET A 16 2.23 -6.25 9.55
CA MET A 16 1.43 -5.33 10.37
C MET A 16 -0.06 -5.74 10.32
N THR A 17 -0.34 -7.02 10.55
CA THR A 17 -1.68 -7.61 10.35
C THR A 17 -2.78 -7.01 11.22
N GLU A 18 -2.44 -6.35 12.32
CA GLU A 18 -3.36 -5.59 13.16
C GLU A 18 -4.05 -4.43 12.40
N PHE A 19 -3.44 -3.93 11.31
CA PHE A 19 -4.01 -2.87 10.47
C PHE A 19 -4.93 -3.37 9.35
N ILE A 20 -5.17 -4.69 9.25
CA ILE A 20 -5.99 -5.24 8.16
C ILE A 20 -7.39 -4.65 8.15
N GLU A 21 -8.06 -4.59 9.30
CA GLU A 21 -9.42 -4.07 9.39
C GLU A 21 -9.46 -2.56 9.10
N GLU A 22 -8.50 -1.79 9.62
CA GLU A 22 -8.38 -0.35 9.32
C GLU A 22 -8.11 -0.09 7.82
N CYS A 23 -7.33 -0.95 7.15
CA CYS A 23 -7.14 -0.88 5.70
C CYS A 23 -8.44 -1.16 4.92
N ILE A 24 -9.27 -2.08 5.41
CA ILE A 24 -10.59 -2.38 4.80
C ILE A 24 -11.49 -1.15 4.89
N GLU A 25 -11.52 -0.50 6.05
CA GLU A 25 -12.28 0.72 6.28
C GLU A 25 -11.80 1.85 5.35
N LEU A 26 -10.49 2.10 5.32
CA LEU A 26 -9.87 3.10 4.44
C LEU A 26 -10.23 2.87 2.96
N LEU A 27 -10.10 1.64 2.48
CA LEU A 27 -10.42 1.29 1.10
C LEU A 27 -11.92 1.45 0.80
N ASN A 28 -12.79 1.11 1.74
CA ASN A 28 -14.24 1.24 1.58
C ASN A 28 -14.73 2.68 1.70
N GLU A 29 -14.03 3.54 2.42
CA GLU A 29 -14.31 4.98 2.45
C GLU A 29 -14.18 5.59 1.04
N GLU A 30 -13.20 5.12 0.25
CA GLU A 30 -12.98 5.61 -1.11
C GLU A 30 -13.78 4.86 -2.18
N TRP A 31 -13.81 3.53 -2.10
CA TRP A 31 -14.51 2.69 -3.08
C TRP A 31 -15.41 1.66 -2.36
N PRO A 32 -16.67 1.96 -2.07
CA PRO A 32 -17.52 1.06 -1.28
C PRO A 32 -17.68 -0.34 -1.90
N LYS A 33 -17.38 -1.38 -1.11
CA LYS A 33 -17.60 -2.81 -1.41
C LYS A 33 -18.03 -3.55 -0.13
N SER A 34 -18.50 -4.78 -0.26
CA SER A 34 -18.76 -5.61 0.93
C SER A 34 -17.46 -5.93 1.68
N ILE A 35 -17.56 -6.02 3.01
CA ILE A 35 -16.42 -6.34 3.89
C ILE A 35 -15.77 -7.67 3.49
N ASN A 36 -16.58 -8.69 3.15
CA ASN A 36 -16.06 -9.98 2.70
C ASN A 36 -15.22 -9.88 1.41
N ILE A 37 -15.67 -9.10 0.42
CA ILE A 37 -14.90 -8.88 -0.81
C ILE A 37 -13.58 -8.15 -0.49
N ARG A 38 -13.60 -7.20 0.44
CA ARG A 38 -12.38 -6.51 0.88
C ARG A 38 -11.39 -7.43 1.58
N ARG A 39 -11.84 -8.28 2.51
CA ARG A 39 -10.98 -9.29 3.14
C ARG A 39 -10.34 -10.21 2.13
N ILE A 40 -11.14 -10.80 1.22
CA ILE A 40 -10.62 -11.68 0.17
C ILE A 40 -9.60 -10.95 -0.69
N SER A 41 -9.87 -9.69 -1.04
CA SER A 41 -8.94 -8.89 -1.84
C SER A 41 -7.63 -8.59 -1.11
N ILE A 42 -7.66 -8.25 0.18
CA ILE A 42 -6.44 -8.03 0.98
C ILE A 42 -5.65 -9.33 1.12
N GLN A 43 -6.31 -10.44 1.44
CA GLN A 43 -5.68 -11.76 1.61
C GLN A 43 -4.83 -12.17 0.40
N LYS A 44 -5.29 -11.89 -0.83
CA LYS A 44 -4.53 -12.17 -2.07
C LYS A 44 -3.20 -11.41 -2.19
N THR A 45 -3.05 -10.33 -1.43
CA THR A 45 -1.89 -9.41 -1.48
C THR A 45 -1.16 -9.34 -0.14
N LEU A 46 -1.54 -10.19 0.84
CA LEU A 46 -0.90 -10.27 2.14
C LEU A 46 0.34 -11.18 2.03
N ASN A 47 1.32 -10.71 1.25
CA ASN A 47 2.53 -11.46 0.89
C ASN A 47 3.78 -10.67 1.28
N ASN A 48 4.94 -11.32 1.26
CA ASN A 48 6.24 -10.66 1.43
C ASN A 48 6.90 -10.24 0.09
N LYS A 49 6.25 -10.56 -1.04
CA LYS A 49 6.66 -10.22 -2.40
C LYS A 49 5.43 -9.83 -3.24
N PRO A 50 5.58 -9.01 -4.29
CA PRO A 50 4.51 -8.67 -5.22
C PRO A 50 3.79 -9.92 -5.77
N PRO A 51 2.44 -9.97 -5.80
CA PRO A 51 1.51 -8.90 -5.44
C PRO A 51 1.43 -8.65 -3.93
N LEU A 52 1.60 -7.40 -3.52
CA LEU A 52 1.86 -6.99 -2.14
C LEU A 52 1.02 -5.75 -1.77
N SER A 53 0.32 -5.81 -0.63
CA SER A 53 -0.27 -4.64 0.02
C SER A 53 0.73 -3.97 0.95
N ILE A 54 0.83 -2.64 0.85
CA ILE A 54 1.78 -1.81 1.56
C ILE A 54 1.03 -0.67 2.24
N ILE A 55 1.42 -0.34 3.46
CA ILE A 55 0.83 0.75 4.25
C ILE A 55 1.87 1.81 4.60
N LEU A 56 1.41 3.05 4.70
CA LEU A 56 2.17 4.18 5.23
C LEU A 56 1.70 4.45 6.66
N LEU A 57 2.63 4.37 7.61
CA LEU A 57 2.38 4.62 9.03
C LEU A 57 3.10 5.89 9.48
N GLU A 58 2.43 6.71 10.29
CA GLU A 58 3.04 7.81 11.05
C GLU A 58 3.29 7.34 12.49
N LYS A 59 4.51 7.55 13.01
CA LYS A 59 4.90 7.14 14.38
C LYS A 59 4.53 5.69 14.73
N GLU A 60 4.63 4.80 13.75
CA GLU A 60 4.42 3.33 13.85
C GLU A 60 2.99 2.86 14.12
N ASN A 61 2.09 3.70 14.66
CA ASN A 61 0.77 3.25 15.13
C ASN A 61 -0.41 3.91 14.43
N LYS A 62 -0.17 4.83 13.48
CA LYS A 62 -1.23 5.56 12.80
C LYS A 62 -1.20 5.28 11.31
N LEU A 63 -2.23 4.59 10.81
CA LEU A 63 -2.40 4.36 9.38
C LEU A 63 -2.69 5.68 8.67
N ILE A 64 -1.89 6.00 7.66
CA ILE A 64 -2.04 7.20 6.84
C ILE A 64 -2.64 6.84 5.48
N GLY A 65 -2.16 5.75 4.88
CA GLY A 65 -2.56 5.35 3.54
C GLY A 65 -2.16 3.92 3.21
N HIS A 66 -2.70 3.44 2.10
CA HIS A 66 -2.53 2.09 1.57
C HIS A 66 -2.26 2.16 0.07
N ALA A 67 -1.45 1.24 -0.44
CA ALA A 67 -1.27 0.98 -1.86
C ALA A 67 -0.99 -0.50 -2.11
N ARG A 68 -1.13 -0.95 -3.35
CA ARG A 68 -0.73 -2.29 -3.78
C ARG A 68 0.29 -2.21 -4.89
N LEU A 69 1.24 -3.13 -4.83
CA LEU A 69 2.27 -3.34 -5.84
C LEU A 69 2.05 -4.72 -6.47
N CYS A 70 1.69 -4.77 -7.74
CA CYS A 70 1.33 -5.99 -8.45
C CYS A 70 2.20 -6.18 -9.71
N PRO A 71 2.83 -7.34 -9.95
CA PRO A 71 3.62 -7.57 -11.17
C PRO A 71 2.79 -7.45 -12.44
N LEU A 72 3.38 -6.97 -13.54
CA LEU A 72 2.75 -7.04 -14.86
C LEU A 72 2.94 -8.44 -15.48
N PRO A 73 1.85 -9.12 -15.93
CA PRO A 73 1.96 -10.46 -16.50
C PRO A 73 2.85 -10.56 -17.75
N GLN A 74 2.99 -9.47 -18.51
CA GLN A 74 3.72 -9.44 -19.80
C GLN A 74 5.03 -8.64 -19.74
N ASN A 75 5.40 -8.10 -18.57
CA ASN A 75 6.60 -7.29 -18.41
C ASN A 75 7.23 -7.59 -17.05
N GLU A 76 8.28 -8.41 -17.05
CA GLU A 76 9.00 -8.79 -15.83
C GLU A 76 9.68 -7.60 -15.13
N ASN A 77 9.95 -6.51 -15.87
CA ASN A 77 10.50 -5.28 -15.31
C ASN A 77 9.41 -4.28 -14.87
N GLY A 78 8.14 -4.61 -15.01
CA GLY A 78 7.04 -3.68 -14.77
C GLY A 78 6.06 -4.14 -13.70
N CYS A 79 5.43 -3.17 -13.04
CA CYS A 79 4.39 -3.43 -12.05
C CYS A 79 3.27 -2.38 -12.09
N TRP A 80 2.07 -2.79 -11.70
CA TRP A 80 0.98 -1.89 -11.34
C TRP A 80 1.12 -1.36 -9.92
N ILE A 81 0.93 -0.06 -9.77
CA ILE A 81 0.69 0.57 -8.47
C ILE A 81 -0.80 0.91 -8.40
N GLU A 82 -1.56 0.11 -7.64
CA GLU A 82 -3.01 0.20 -7.61
C GLU A 82 -3.57 0.43 -6.21
N SER A 83 -4.87 0.75 -6.12
CA SER A 83 -5.58 0.94 -4.84
C SER A 83 -4.88 1.92 -3.89
N VAL A 84 -4.27 2.97 -4.46
CA VAL A 84 -3.55 4.03 -3.74
C VAL A 84 -4.55 4.96 -3.08
N VAL A 85 -4.52 5.03 -1.75
CA VAL A 85 -5.49 5.82 -0.99
C VAL A 85 -4.87 6.36 0.29
N VAL A 86 -5.30 7.57 0.68
CA VAL A 86 -5.01 8.22 1.95
C VAL A 86 -6.35 8.61 2.57
N TRP A 87 -6.45 8.51 3.90
CA TRP A 87 -7.64 8.93 4.66
C TRP A 87 -8.12 10.32 4.23
N LYS A 88 -9.43 10.50 4.03
CA LYS A 88 -9.99 11.76 3.49
C LYS A 88 -9.59 12.99 4.32
N ASN A 89 -9.65 12.90 5.63
CA ASN A 89 -9.26 13.96 6.58
C ASN A 89 -7.74 14.26 6.63
N LEU A 90 -6.91 13.44 5.98
CA LEU A 90 -5.46 13.60 5.89
C LEU A 90 -5.02 14.11 4.49
N ARG A 91 -5.93 14.26 3.53
CA ARG A 91 -5.61 14.77 2.18
C ARG A 91 -5.17 16.24 2.21
N GLY A 92 -4.48 16.66 1.16
CA GLY A 92 -3.92 18.02 1.04
C GLY A 92 -2.64 18.27 1.87
N LYS A 93 -2.16 17.28 2.64
CA LYS A 93 -0.98 17.39 3.52
C LYS A 93 0.30 16.76 2.95
N GLY A 94 0.28 16.37 1.67
CA GLY A 94 1.43 15.76 1.01
C GLY A 94 1.61 14.24 1.21
N PHE A 95 0.82 13.58 2.06
CA PHE A 95 0.97 12.14 2.33
C PHE A 95 0.84 11.24 1.10
N GLY A 96 -0.01 11.60 0.13
CA GLY A 96 -0.12 10.83 -1.13
C GLY A 96 1.19 10.84 -1.93
N ARG A 97 1.92 11.97 -1.92
CA ARG A 97 3.25 12.07 -2.54
C ARG A 97 4.25 11.20 -1.79
N THR A 98 4.21 11.23 -0.46
CA THR A 98 5.10 10.39 0.38
C THR A 98 4.83 8.90 0.17
N LEU A 99 3.56 8.51 0.12
CA LEU A 99 3.13 7.14 -0.17
C LEU A 99 3.67 6.68 -1.52
N MET A 100 3.42 7.45 -2.60
CA MET A 100 3.87 7.08 -3.95
C MET A 100 5.39 6.97 -4.05
N LYS A 101 6.14 7.94 -3.51
CA LYS A 101 7.61 7.87 -3.47
C LYS A 101 8.11 6.61 -2.77
N GLY A 102 7.50 6.26 -1.63
CA GLY A 102 7.83 5.04 -0.92
C GLY A 102 7.55 3.79 -1.73
N VAL A 103 6.38 3.72 -2.38
CA VAL A 103 5.99 2.55 -3.20
C VAL A 103 6.89 2.40 -4.41
N GLU A 104 7.30 3.49 -5.07
CA GLU A 104 8.27 3.47 -6.16
C GLU A 104 9.66 2.98 -5.69
N MET A 105 10.11 3.38 -4.51
CA MET A 105 11.35 2.87 -3.91
C MET A 105 11.24 1.36 -3.64
N CYS A 106 10.13 0.93 -3.05
CA CYS A 106 9.81 -0.49 -2.84
C CYS A 106 9.81 -1.28 -4.16
N ALA A 107 9.18 -0.74 -5.21
CA ALA A 107 9.13 -1.39 -6.51
C ALA A 107 10.54 -1.61 -7.09
N LYS A 108 11.41 -0.62 -6.95
CA LYS A 108 12.83 -0.71 -7.36
C LYS A 108 13.61 -1.76 -6.55
N GLU A 109 13.33 -1.92 -5.26
CA GLU A 109 13.94 -3.00 -4.45
C GLU A 109 13.56 -4.40 -4.93
N PHE A 110 12.37 -4.57 -5.51
CA PHE A 110 11.95 -5.81 -6.18
C PHE A 110 12.43 -5.93 -7.63
N GLY A 111 13.21 -4.97 -8.13
CA GLY A 111 13.80 -5.00 -9.47
C GLY A 111 12.91 -4.40 -10.58
N PHE A 112 11.75 -3.84 -10.24
CA PHE A 112 10.92 -3.16 -11.24
C PHE A 112 11.53 -1.82 -11.66
N LYS A 113 11.42 -1.54 -12.96
CA LYS A 113 11.94 -0.33 -13.62
C LYS A 113 10.82 0.52 -14.22
N GLU A 114 9.65 -0.08 -14.45
CA GLU A 114 8.48 0.57 -15.04
C GLU A 114 7.28 0.45 -14.09
N PHE A 115 6.57 1.56 -13.88
CA PHE A 115 5.44 1.65 -12.97
C PHE A 115 4.24 2.18 -13.74
N VAL A 116 3.11 1.48 -13.65
CA VAL A 116 1.85 1.81 -14.36
C VAL A 116 0.73 2.01 -13.36
#